data_AF-A0A819EYF3-F1
#
_entry.id   AF-A0A819EYF3-F1
#
_cell.length_a   1.000
_cell.length_b   1.000
_cell.length_c   1.000
_cell.angle_alpha   90.00
_cell.angle_beta   90.00
_cell.angle_gamma   90.00
#
_symmetry.space_group_name_H-M   'P 1'
#
loop_
_entity.id
_entity.type
_entity.pdbx_description
1 polymer ?
#
loop_
_entity_poly.entity_id
_entity_poly.type
_entity_poly.pdbx_seq_one_letter_code
_entity_poly.pdbx_strand_id
1 'polypeptide(L)'
;MFNFNFSAKIKEAEEHIKQGDKYMKTSFTKWKPDLDSAIDEYDKACTCYRVAEKYEQCRDLSIKLADLQIQKGTPFFAAKSYEQVAQMTQELKDLPTAAKYFDRAGQLYTEAGYRDSAAILYERCAPQFQQLDRAISIDFYLKGARLAEQEDKTSQAADLYEKAAMQAIRAGNFQQTTELLETVTNCLTKMERFDRLNRVILYRILLKLFNEDSVAGRNIFNQACQNHPSFDQWEERDHIELLIDAFDQDDKDLISQRCQKPYFMAIEPEFVRLIKRWIRPTTTTANNANQQTTTSSTVPSTSGTKPIQLDDDEDDLR
;
A
#
# COMPACT_ATOMS: atom_id res chain seq x y z
N MET A 1 -25.03 -24.95 -12.81
CA MET A 1 -23.59 -25.11 -13.10
C MET A 1 -23.38 -24.69 -14.55
N PHE A 2 -22.75 -23.54 -14.79
CA PHE A 2 -22.35 -23.16 -16.15
C PHE A 2 -21.21 -24.09 -16.57
N ASN A 3 -21.47 -24.91 -17.59
CA ASN A 3 -20.49 -25.84 -18.11
C ASN A 3 -19.53 -25.06 -19.01
N PHE A 4 -18.53 -24.41 -18.42
CA PHE A 4 -17.51 -23.70 -19.18
C PHE A 4 -16.67 -24.72 -19.96
N ASN A 5 -16.88 -24.79 -21.27
CA ASN A 5 -16.08 -25.65 -22.13
C ASN A 5 -14.72 -25.00 -22.41
N PHE A 6 -13.81 -25.07 -21.43
CA PHE A 6 -12.45 -24.54 -21.54
C PHE A 6 -11.70 -25.11 -22.76
N SER A 7 -11.91 -26.39 -23.08
CA SER A 7 -11.30 -27.03 -24.26
C SER A 7 -11.73 -26.36 -25.57
N ALA A 8 -13.02 -26.05 -25.72
CA ALA A 8 -13.52 -25.31 -26.88
C ALA A 8 -12.90 -23.90 -26.96
N LYS A 9 -12.80 -23.20 -25.83
CA LYS A 9 -12.19 -21.85 -25.79
C LYS A 9 -10.70 -21.87 -26.12
N ILE A 10 -9.96 -22.89 -25.71
CA ILE A 10 -8.55 -23.05 -26.09
C ILE A 10 -8.42 -23.24 -27.61
N LYS A 11 -9.26 -24.08 -28.23
CA LYS A 11 -9.25 -24.27 -29.69
C LYS A 11 -9.59 -22.98 -30.44
N GLU A 12 -10.61 -22.26 -29.98
CA GLU A 12 -11.00 -20.97 -30.54
C GLU A 12 -9.85 -19.95 -30.46
N ALA A 13 -9.11 -19.91 -29.34
CA ALA A 13 -7.92 -19.07 -29.21
C ALA A 13 -6.83 -19.46 -30.22
N GLU A 14 -6.55 -20.75 -30.40
CA GLU A 14 -5.56 -21.23 -31.37
C GLU A 14 -5.94 -20.92 -32.82
N GLU A 15 -7.24 -20.95 -33.15
CA GLU A 15 -7.75 -20.56 -34.46
C GLU A 15 -7.52 -19.07 -34.73
N HIS A 16 -7.87 -18.21 -33.76
CA HIS A 16 -7.59 -16.78 -33.82
C HIS A 16 -6.09 -16.48 -33.94
N ILE A 17 -5.22 -17.19 -33.21
CA ILE A 17 -3.76 -17.03 -33.34
C ILE A 17 -3.28 -17.39 -34.76
N LYS A 18 -3.75 -18.51 -35.32
CA LYS A 18 -3.41 -18.91 -36.70
C LYS A 18 -3.85 -17.84 -37.71
N GLN A 19 -5.01 -17.23 -37.50
CA GLN A 19 -5.51 -16.18 -38.38
C GLN A 19 -4.71 -14.88 -38.20
N GLY A 20 -4.37 -14.49 -36.97
CA GLY A 20 -3.48 -13.36 -36.69
C GLY A 20 -2.09 -13.54 -37.32
N ASP A 21 -1.50 -14.72 -37.19
CA ASP A 21 -0.22 -15.06 -37.82
C ASP A 21 -0.28 -15.00 -39.34
N LYS A 22 -1.43 -15.33 -39.95
CA LYS A 22 -1.65 -15.17 -41.39
C LYS A 22 -1.64 -13.69 -41.80
N TYR A 23 -2.23 -12.80 -41.01
CA TYR A 23 -2.19 -11.36 -41.26
C TYR A 23 -0.78 -10.77 -41.09
N MET A 24 0.03 -11.36 -40.21
CA MET A 24 1.44 -10.99 -40.02
C MET A 24 2.34 -11.37 -41.19
N LYS A 25 1.97 -12.36 -42.02
CA LYS A 25 2.77 -12.76 -43.18
C LYS A 25 2.78 -11.68 -44.28
N THR A 26 3.97 -11.44 -44.81
CA THR A 26 4.19 -10.68 -46.05
C THR A 26 4.29 -11.64 -47.23
N SER A 27 3.99 -11.14 -48.44
CA SER A 27 4.07 -11.90 -49.68
C SER A 27 4.54 -10.97 -50.82
N PHE A 28 4.81 -11.51 -52.00
CA PHE A 28 5.20 -10.73 -53.18
C PHE A 28 4.19 -9.64 -53.56
N THR A 29 2.93 -9.77 -53.15
CA THR A 29 1.86 -8.78 -53.32
C THR A 29 1.56 -7.95 -52.07
N LYS A 30 2.14 -8.30 -50.91
CA LYS A 30 1.92 -7.63 -49.61
C LYS A 30 3.26 -7.40 -48.91
N TRP A 31 3.81 -6.21 -49.12
CA TRP A 31 5.14 -5.82 -48.64
C TRP A 31 5.18 -5.41 -47.15
N LYS A 32 4.03 -5.17 -46.52
CA LYS A 32 3.91 -4.86 -45.09
C LYS A 32 2.84 -5.74 -44.42
N PRO A 33 3.08 -6.25 -43.21
CA PRO A 33 2.07 -6.96 -42.42
C PRO A 33 0.79 -6.13 -42.21
N ASP A 34 -0.34 -6.81 -42.07
CA ASP A 34 -1.60 -6.17 -41.68
C ASP A 34 -1.69 -6.25 -40.16
N LEU A 35 -1.17 -5.22 -39.49
CA LEU A 35 -1.08 -5.17 -38.04
C LEU A 35 -2.47 -5.03 -37.40
N ASP A 36 -3.39 -4.32 -38.04
CA ASP A 36 -4.72 -4.07 -37.50
C ASP A 36 -5.51 -5.36 -37.37
N SER A 37 -5.58 -6.12 -38.47
CA SER A 37 -6.26 -7.42 -38.47
C SER A 37 -5.54 -8.44 -37.58
N ALA A 38 -4.21 -8.41 -37.51
CA ALA A 38 -3.46 -9.31 -36.63
C ALA A 38 -3.74 -9.02 -35.14
N ILE A 39 -3.74 -7.75 -34.75
CA ILE A 39 -4.04 -7.30 -33.39
C ILE A 39 -5.45 -7.70 -32.98
N ASP A 40 -6.45 -7.48 -33.83
CA ASP A 40 -7.85 -7.83 -33.54
C ASP A 40 -8.01 -9.35 -33.30
N GLU A 41 -7.36 -10.18 -34.11
CA GLU A 41 -7.38 -11.63 -33.92
C GLU A 41 -6.63 -12.07 -32.66
N TYR A 42 -5.46 -11.51 -32.37
CA TYR A 42 -4.74 -11.83 -31.13
C TYR A 42 -5.50 -11.37 -29.88
N ASP A 43 -6.23 -10.26 -29.92
CA ASP A 43 -7.04 -9.79 -28.78
C ASP A 43 -8.22 -10.73 -28.47
N LYS A 44 -8.88 -11.25 -29.52
CA LYS A 44 -9.88 -12.32 -29.39
C LYS A 44 -9.27 -13.58 -28.79
N ALA A 45 -8.09 -13.98 -29.24
CA ALA A 45 -7.38 -15.13 -28.67
C ALA A 45 -7.03 -14.93 -27.19
N CYS A 46 -6.53 -13.76 -26.79
CA CYS A 46 -6.30 -13.42 -25.38
C CYS A 46 -7.58 -13.54 -24.55
N THR A 47 -8.72 -13.06 -25.07
CA THR A 47 -10.01 -13.19 -24.40
C THR A 47 -10.38 -14.66 -24.17
N CYS A 48 -10.20 -15.51 -25.19
CA CYS A 48 -10.45 -16.94 -25.08
C CYS A 48 -9.50 -17.65 -24.09
N TYR A 49 -8.20 -17.35 -24.12
CA TYR A 49 -7.25 -17.90 -23.15
C TYR A 49 -7.54 -17.47 -21.72
N ARG A 50 -7.95 -16.22 -21.50
CA ARG A 50 -8.36 -15.74 -20.18
C ARG A 50 -9.58 -16.49 -19.65
N VAL A 51 -10.59 -16.72 -20.50
CA VAL A 51 -11.79 -17.50 -20.13
C VAL A 51 -11.45 -18.95 -19.82
N ALA A 52 -10.45 -19.52 -20.51
CA ALA A 52 -9.97 -20.89 -20.28
C ALA A 52 -8.90 -20.99 -19.18
N GLU A 53 -8.66 -19.92 -18.42
CA GLU A 53 -7.65 -19.84 -17.34
C GLU A 53 -6.23 -20.22 -17.80
N LYS A 54 -5.93 -20.02 -19.09
CA LYS A 54 -4.62 -20.17 -19.70
C LYS A 54 -3.83 -18.88 -19.56
N TYR A 55 -3.56 -18.49 -18.31
CA TYR A 55 -2.97 -17.19 -17.97
C TYR A 55 -1.56 -16.98 -18.54
N GLU A 56 -0.73 -18.02 -18.60
CA GLU A 56 0.61 -17.95 -19.19
C GLU A 56 0.53 -17.64 -20.69
N GLN A 57 -0.28 -18.39 -21.44
CA GLN A 57 -0.49 -18.16 -22.86
C GLN A 57 -1.12 -16.77 -23.12
N CYS A 58 -2.09 -16.37 -22.31
CA CYS A 58 -2.71 -15.05 -22.39
C CYS A 58 -1.69 -13.92 -22.13
N ARG A 59 -0.84 -14.08 -21.11
CA ARG A 59 0.21 -13.11 -20.77
C ARG A 59 1.18 -12.95 -21.94
N ASP A 60 1.72 -14.04 -22.45
CA ASP A 60 2.76 -14.01 -23.50
C ASP A 60 2.20 -13.45 -24.81
N LEU A 61 0.95 -13.77 -25.15
CA LEU A 61 0.26 -13.19 -26.30
C LEU A 61 -0.06 -11.69 -26.09
N SER A 62 -0.39 -11.29 -24.86
CA SER A 62 -0.62 -9.88 -24.52
C SER A 62 0.66 -9.04 -24.60
N ILE A 63 1.82 -9.61 -24.29
CA ILE A 63 3.14 -8.96 -24.51
C ILE A 63 3.34 -8.73 -26.01
N LYS A 64 3.11 -9.77 -26.84
CA LYS A 64 3.18 -9.64 -28.30
C LYS A 64 2.23 -8.57 -28.83
N LEU A 65 1.01 -8.50 -28.32
CA LEU A 65 0.05 -7.44 -28.65
C LEU A 65 0.59 -6.05 -28.29
N ALA A 66 1.16 -5.89 -27.09
CA ALA A 66 1.73 -4.62 -26.67
C ALA A 66 2.84 -4.16 -27.62
N ASP A 67 3.75 -5.06 -28.01
CA ASP A 67 4.84 -4.76 -28.94
C ASP A 67 4.32 -4.37 -30.34
N LEU A 68 3.27 -5.06 -30.83
CA LEU A 68 2.63 -4.70 -32.10
C LEU A 68 1.96 -3.32 -32.04
N GLN A 69 1.31 -2.97 -30.91
CA GLN A 69 0.72 -1.64 -30.70
C GLN A 69 1.80 -0.55 -30.63
N ILE A 70 2.94 -0.83 -30.01
CA ILE A 70 4.10 0.09 -30.03
C ILE A 70 4.60 0.26 -31.46
N GLN A 71 4.78 -0.82 -32.22
CA GLN A 71 5.22 -0.78 -33.62
C GLN A 71 4.27 0.02 -34.50
N LYS A 72 2.96 -0.08 -34.26
CA LYS A 72 1.91 0.67 -34.95
C LYS A 72 1.90 2.16 -34.57
N GLY A 73 2.54 2.55 -33.47
CA GLY A 73 2.52 3.92 -32.96
C GLY A 73 1.27 4.25 -32.15
N THR A 74 0.68 3.25 -31.48
CA THR A 74 -0.54 3.37 -30.68
C THR A 74 -0.27 3.07 -29.19
N PRO A 75 0.54 3.90 -28.49
CA PRO A 75 1.03 3.63 -27.14
C PRO A 75 -0.08 3.51 -26.07
N PHE A 76 -1.23 4.17 -26.24
CA PHE A 76 -2.39 3.98 -25.36
C PHE A 76 -2.87 2.53 -25.34
N PHE A 77 -2.98 1.90 -26.52
CA PHE A 77 -3.40 0.50 -26.62
C PHE A 77 -2.30 -0.45 -26.17
N ALA A 78 -1.02 -0.09 -26.39
CA ALA A 78 0.10 -0.83 -25.80
C ALA A 78 0.03 -0.83 -24.26
N ALA A 79 -0.28 0.31 -23.64
CA ALA A 79 -0.47 0.41 -22.19
C ALA A 79 -1.60 -0.52 -21.71
N LYS A 80 -2.73 -0.57 -22.42
CA LYS A 80 -3.83 -1.50 -22.14
C LYS A 80 -3.39 -2.96 -22.21
N SER A 81 -2.60 -3.34 -23.23
CA SER A 81 -2.04 -4.68 -23.32
C SER A 81 -1.10 -4.97 -22.15
N TYR A 82 -0.24 -4.05 -21.73
CA TYR A 82 0.61 -4.23 -20.54
C TYR A 82 -0.19 -4.32 -19.22
N GLU A 83 -1.31 -3.61 -19.08
CA GLU A 83 -2.23 -3.82 -17.95
C GLU A 83 -2.75 -5.27 -17.92
N GLN A 84 -3.09 -5.83 -19.08
CA GLN A 84 -3.52 -7.22 -19.20
C GLN A 84 -2.39 -8.20 -18.87
N VAL A 85 -1.17 -7.95 -19.35
CA VAL A 85 0.02 -8.73 -18.98
C VAL A 85 0.19 -8.74 -17.46
N ALA A 86 0.11 -7.58 -16.82
CA ALA A 86 0.21 -7.46 -15.37
C ALA A 86 -0.86 -8.30 -14.68
N GLN A 87 -2.14 -8.16 -15.05
CA GLN A 87 -3.25 -8.94 -14.48
C GLN A 87 -3.04 -10.45 -14.61
N MET A 88 -2.63 -10.94 -15.79
CA MET A 88 -2.35 -12.38 -15.98
C MET A 88 -1.16 -12.84 -15.14
N THR A 89 -0.16 -11.99 -14.95
CA THR A 89 1.00 -12.27 -14.09
C THR A 89 0.58 -12.36 -12.61
N GLN A 90 -0.43 -11.58 -12.19
CA GLN A 90 -1.01 -11.71 -10.85
C GLN A 90 -1.78 -13.01 -10.65
N GLU A 91 -2.51 -13.47 -11.66
CA GLU A 91 -3.20 -14.77 -11.59
C GLU A 91 -2.19 -15.92 -11.44
N LEU A 92 -1.03 -15.79 -12.08
CA LEU A 92 0.13 -16.68 -11.93
C LEU A 92 0.90 -16.51 -10.60
N LYS A 93 0.41 -15.66 -9.69
CA LYS A 93 0.97 -15.39 -8.35
C LYS A 93 2.37 -14.75 -8.35
N ASP A 94 2.79 -14.16 -9.46
CA ASP A 94 4.05 -13.39 -9.56
C ASP A 94 3.78 -11.88 -9.43
N LEU A 95 3.46 -11.46 -8.21
CA LEU A 95 3.19 -10.05 -7.91
C LEU A 95 4.40 -9.11 -8.19
N PRO A 96 5.66 -9.46 -7.87
CA PRO A 96 6.80 -8.59 -8.18
C PRO A 96 6.94 -8.29 -9.69
N THR A 97 6.76 -9.29 -10.55
CA THR A 97 6.80 -9.07 -12.00
C THR A 97 5.57 -8.31 -12.49
N ALA A 98 4.38 -8.56 -11.91
CA ALA A 98 3.18 -7.79 -12.23
C ALA A 98 3.35 -6.29 -11.95
N ALA A 99 4.05 -5.91 -10.87
CA ALA A 99 4.38 -4.51 -10.57
C ALA A 99 5.19 -3.86 -11.71
N LYS A 100 6.19 -4.55 -12.26
CA LYS A 100 6.99 -4.05 -13.39
C LYS A 100 6.13 -3.80 -14.63
N TYR A 101 5.16 -4.69 -14.91
CA TYR A 101 4.25 -4.51 -16.04
C TYR A 101 3.23 -3.39 -15.83
N PHE A 102 2.71 -3.22 -14.60
CA PHE A 102 1.87 -2.07 -14.28
C PHE A 102 2.65 -0.75 -14.43
N ASP A 103 3.91 -0.71 -13.99
CA ASP A 103 4.75 0.46 -14.16
C ASP A 103 5.01 0.76 -15.64
N ARG A 104 5.26 -0.28 -16.45
CA ARG A 104 5.42 -0.10 -17.90
C ARG A 104 4.14 0.43 -18.56
N ALA A 105 2.97 -0.06 -18.17
CA ALA A 105 1.70 0.47 -18.64
C ALA A 105 1.50 1.95 -18.25
N GLY A 106 1.82 2.32 -17.01
CA GLY A 106 1.74 3.70 -16.53
C GLY A 106 2.66 4.63 -17.31
N GLN A 107 3.91 4.23 -17.56
CA GLN A 107 4.86 4.96 -18.39
C GLN A 107 4.32 5.19 -19.81
N LEU A 108 3.79 4.14 -20.46
CA LEU A 108 3.21 4.25 -21.80
C LEU A 108 2.00 5.18 -21.85
N TYR A 109 1.14 5.18 -20.83
CA TYR A 109 0.06 6.17 -20.72
C TYR A 109 0.59 7.59 -20.63
N THR A 110 1.62 7.83 -19.81
CA THR A 110 2.25 9.15 -19.67
C THR A 110 2.93 9.59 -20.97
N GLU A 111 3.69 8.71 -21.63
CA GLU A 111 4.33 8.96 -22.93
C GLU A 111 3.30 9.30 -24.02
N ALA A 112 2.12 8.67 -23.95
CA ALA A 112 1.00 8.91 -24.84
C ALA A 112 0.17 10.18 -24.50
N GLY A 113 0.53 10.91 -23.44
CA GLY A 113 -0.18 12.11 -22.98
C GLY A 113 -1.43 11.85 -22.13
N TYR A 114 -1.73 10.59 -21.80
CA TYR A 114 -2.87 10.21 -20.96
C TYR A 114 -2.47 10.14 -19.47
N ARG A 115 -1.96 11.25 -18.92
CA ARG A 115 -1.45 11.31 -17.53
C ARG A 115 -2.51 10.94 -16.49
N ASP A 116 -3.75 11.34 -16.72
CA ASP A 116 -4.90 10.95 -15.91
C ASP A 116 -5.10 9.43 -15.83
N SER A 117 -4.98 8.75 -16.98
CA SER A 117 -5.12 7.30 -17.04
C SER A 117 -3.96 6.61 -16.31
N ALA A 118 -2.75 7.16 -16.42
CA ALA A 118 -1.60 6.69 -15.66
C ALA A 118 -1.79 6.88 -14.14
N ALA A 119 -2.26 8.05 -13.70
CA ALA A 119 -2.52 8.33 -12.28
C ALA A 119 -3.56 7.38 -11.68
N ILE A 120 -4.68 7.17 -12.39
CA ILE A 120 -5.73 6.23 -12.00
C ILE A 120 -5.18 4.80 -11.93
N LEU A 121 -4.35 4.41 -12.89
CA LEU A 121 -3.71 3.08 -12.89
C LEU A 121 -2.86 2.88 -11.64
N TYR A 122 -1.95 3.80 -11.34
CA TYR A 122 -1.08 3.70 -10.17
C TYR A 122 -1.87 3.69 -8.87
N GLU A 123 -2.86 4.57 -8.72
CA GLU A 123 -3.74 4.61 -7.54
C GLU A 123 -4.48 3.28 -7.32
N ARG A 124 -5.00 2.68 -8.39
CA ARG A 124 -5.71 1.40 -8.34
C ARG A 124 -4.78 0.23 -8.02
N CYS A 125 -3.53 0.27 -8.47
CA CYS A 125 -2.58 -0.83 -8.29
C CYS A 125 -1.84 -0.77 -6.95
N ALA A 126 -1.59 0.42 -6.39
CA ALA A 126 -0.82 0.59 -5.16
C ALA A 126 -1.32 -0.23 -3.94
N PRO A 127 -2.63 -0.38 -3.65
CA PRO A 127 -3.10 -1.20 -2.53
C PRO A 127 -2.68 -2.68 -2.60
N GLN A 128 -2.51 -3.20 -3.81
CA GLN A 128 -2.26 -4.62 -4.07
C GLN A 128 -0.87 -5.05 -3.59
N PHE A 129 0.05 -4.10 -3.40
CA PHE A 129 1.42 -4.35 -2.97
C PHE A 129 1.66 -4.04 -1.48
N GLN A 130 0.67 -3.53 -0.74
CA GLN A 130 0.84 -3.08 0.66
C GLN A 130 1.31 -4.16 1.64
N GLN A 131 1.03 -5.44 1.35
CA GLN A 131 1.41 -6.58 2.20
C GLN A 131 2.73 -7.22 1.77
N LEU A 132 3.01 -7.23 0.46
CA LEU A 132 4.19 -7.88 -0.11
C LEU A 132 5.40 -6.96 -0.05
N ASP A 133 5.28 -5.76 -0.62
CA ASP A 133 6.34 -4.79 -0.68
C ASP A 133 5.74 -3.37 -0.62
N ARG A 134 5.87 -2.78 0.56
CA ARG A 134 5.34 -1.44 0.83
C ARG A 134 6.07 -0.36 0.01
N ALA A 135 7.32 -0.59 -0.39
CA ALA A 135 8.07 0.37 -1.20
C ALA A 135 7.41 0.54 -2.58
N ILE A 136 6.92 -0.55 -3.19
CA ILE A 136 6.17 -0.51 -4.46
C ILE A 136 4.86 0.27 -4.27
N SER A 137 4.14 0.02 -3.18
CA SER A 137 2.89 0.75 -2.86
C SER A 137 3.12 2.26 -2.74
N ILE A 138 4.17 2.66 -2.01
CA ILE A 138 4.59 4.06 -1.85
C ILE A 138 4.95 4.64 -3.22
N ASP A 139 5.82 3.99 -3.98
CA ASP A 139 6.26 4.45 -5.31
C ASP A 139 5.07 4.70 -6.25
N PHE A 140 4.10 3.79 -6.29
CA PHE A 140 2.91 3.94 -7.14
C PHE A 140 2.04 5.12 -6.69
N TYR A 141 1.77 5.27 -5.39
CA TYR A 141 1.05 6.45 -4.91
C TYR A 141 1.78 7.75 -5.26
N LEU A 142 3.10 7.80 -5.14
CA LEU A 142 3.91 8.98 -5.49
C LEU A 142 3.90 9.27 -6.99
N LYS A 143 4.01 8.24 -7.84
CA LYS A 143 3.88 8.40 -9.30
C LYS A 143 2.52 8.96 -9.68
N GLY A 144 1.45 8.41 -9.09
CA GLY A 144 0.10 8.94 -9.29
C GLY A 144 -0.06 10.38 -8.80
N ALA A 145 0.47 10.72 -7.62
CA ALA A 145 0.40 12.05 -7.06
C ALA A 145 1.08 13.10 -7.95
N ARG A 146 2.30 12.81 -8.43
CA ARG A 146 3.06 13.69 -9.32
C ARG A 146 2.36 13.91 -10.66
N LEU A 147 1.74 12.86 -11.21
CA LEU A 147 0.94 12.99 -12.44
C LEU A 147 -0.31 13.84 -12.21
N ALA A 148 -0.98 13.68 -11.06
CA ALA A 148 -2.12 14.52 -10.69
C ALA A 148 -1.71 15.99 -10.51
N GLU A 149 -0.53 16.28 -9.94
CA GLU A 149 0.00 17.65 -9.86
C GLU A 149 0.29 18.26 -11.23
N GLN A 150 0.85 17.49 -12.17
CA GLN A 150 1.10 17.95 -13.54
C GLN A 150 -0.18 18.31 -14.30
N GLU A 151 -1.32 17.75 -13.91
CA GLU A 151 -2.65 18.04 -14.45
C GLU A 151 -3.44 19.02 -13.56
N ASP A 152 -2.77 19.71 -12.63
CA ASP A 152 -3.33 20.68 -11.68
C ASP A 152 -4.43 20.12 -10.74
N LYS A 153 -4.51 18.79 -10.59
CA LYS A 153 -5.47 18.09 -9.72
C LYS A 153 -4.98 18.02 -8.28
N THR A 154 -4.80 19.19 -7.67
CA THR A 154 -4.24 19.35 -6.31
C THR A 154 -4.96 18.50 -5.26
N SER A 155 -6.30 18.38 -5.34
CA SER A 155 -7.07 17.52 -4.42
C SER A 155 -6.64 16.07 -4.48
N GLN A 156 -6.53 15.52 -5.70
CA GLN A 156 -6.18 14.13 -5.93
C GLN A 156 -4.72 13.89 -5.55
N ALA A 157 -3.82 14.84 -5.86
CA ALA A 157 -2.42 14.77 -5.43
C ALA A 157 -2.31 14.68 -3.90
N ALA A 158 -3.03 15.53 -3.16
CA ALA A 158 -3.05 15.49 -1.69
C ALA A 158 -3.54 14.14 -1.15
N ASP A 159 -4.60 13.57 -1.73
CA ASP A 159 -5.10 12.21 -1.38
C ASP A 159 -4.03 11.13 -1.58
N LEU A 160 -3.30 11.19 -2.69
CA LEU A 160 -2.27 10.20 -3.02
C LEU A 160 -1.01 10.36 -2.16
N TYR A 161 -0.58 11.59 -1.87
CA TYR A 161 0.52 11.84 -0.94
C TYR A 161 0.18 11.38 0.48
N GLU A 162 -1.05 11.58 0.94
CA GLU A 162 -1.47 11.10 2.27
C GLU A 162 -1.51 9.57 2.33
N LYS A 163 -2.03 8.91 1.28
CA LYS A 163 -1.96 7.44 1.16
C LYS A 163 -0.51 6.94 1.18
N ALA A 164 0.40 7.61 0.48
CA ALA A 164 1.83 7.30 0.52
C ALA A 164 2.41 7.50 1.94
N ALA A 165 2.03 8.57 2.65
CA ALA A 165 2.48 8.84 4.02
C ALA A 165 2.03 7.75 4.99
N MET A 166 0.79 7.27 4.85
CA MET A 166 0.26 6.14 5.64
C MET A 166 1.00 4.84 5.36
N GLN A 167 1.46 4.62 4.13
CA GLN A 167 2.35 3.49 3.86
C GLN A 167 3.75 3.72 4.45
N ALA A 168 4.35 4.89 4.27
CA ALA A 168 5.68 5.20 4.81
C ALA A 168 5.76 5.00 6.34
N ILE A 169 4.75 5.42 7.09
CA ILE A 169 4.73 5.26 8.56
C ILE A 169 4.60 3.79 8.96
N ARG A 170 3.83 2.98 8.22
CA ARG A 170 3.76 1.51 8.43
C ARG A 170 5.09 0.81 8.15
N ALA A 171 5.90 1.36 7.25
CA ALA A 171 7.27 0.86 7.02
C ALA A 171 8.27 1.36 8.08
N GLY A 172 7.85 2.23 9.00
CA GLY A 172 8.72 2.86 9.99
C GLY A 172 9.59 4.00 9.43
N ASN A 173 9.30 4.48 8.20
CA ASN A 173 10.04 5.58 7.59
C ASN A 173 9.46 6.94 8.02
N PHE A 174 9.76 7.33 9.26
CA PHE A 174 9.23 8.57 9.87
C PHE A 174 9.69 9.85 9.15
N GLN A 175 10.90 9.84 8.59
CA GLN A 175 11.42 10.98 7.83
C GLN A 175 10.56 11.22 6.59
N GLN A 176 10.37 10.17 5.76
CA GLN A 176 9.55 10.28 4.56
C GLN A 176 8.09 10.61 4.90
N THR A 177 7.52 10.05 5.98
CA THR A 177 6.18 10.44 6.43
C THR A 177 6.09 11.93 6.74
N THR A 178 7.11 12.50 7.40
CA THR A 178 7.14 13.95 7.72
C THR A 178 7.08 14.79 6.45
N GLU A 179 7.94 14.48 5.47
CA GLU A 179 8.03 15.20 4.19
C GLU A 179 6.72 15.11 3.39
N LEU A 180 6.09 13.93 3.38
CA LEU A 180 4.82 13.72 2.69
C LEU A 180 3.67 14.46 3.36
N LEU A 181 3.55 14.41 4.68
CA LEU A 181 2.49 15.14 5.40
C LEU A 181 2.67 16.66 5.31
N GLU A 182 3.90 17.16 5.20
CA GLU A 182 4.17 18.58 4.92
C GLU A 182 3.68 18.97 3.52
N THR A 183 3.97 18.14 2.51
CA THR A 183 3.41 18.31 1.15
C THR A 183 1.88 18.35 1.18
N VAL A 184 1.25 17.41 1.88
CA VAL A 184 -0.22 17.36 2.03
C VAL A 184 -0.75 18.63 2.73
N THR A 185 -0.09 19.08 3.80
CA THR A 185 -0.45 20.32 4.51
C THR A 185 -0.47 21.49 3.54
N ASN A 186 0.60 21.66 2.75
CA ASN A 186 0.73 22.74 1.77
C ASN A 186 -0.38 22.69 0.70
N CYS A 187 -0.73 21.50 0.19
CA CYS A 187 -1.83 21.31 -0.75
C CYS A 187 -3.18 21.70 -0.11
N LEU A 188 -3.46 21.21 1.10
CA LEU A 188 -4.74 21.46 1.78
C LEU A 188 -4.92 22.92 2.21
N THR A 189 -3.84 23.59 2.60
CA THR A 189 -3.85 25.03 2.89
C THR A 189 -4.21 25.83 1.64
N LYS A 190 -3.59 25.55 0.49
CA LYS A 190 -3.91 26.22 -0.79
C LYS A 190 -5.36 26.02 -1.23
N MET A 191 -5.94 24.87 -0.89
CA MET A 191 -7.32 24.51 -1.23
C MET A 191 -8.34 24.92 -0.16
N GLU A 192 -7.91 25.51 0.97
CA GLU A 192 -8.78 25.87 2.10
C GLU A 192 -9.61 24.69 2.65
N ARG A 193 -9.04 23.47 2.63
CA ARG A 193 -9.69 22.24 3.14
C ARG A 193 -9.39 22.01 4.61
N PHE A 194 -9.91 22.90 5.46
CA PHE A 194 -9.53 23.05 6.86
C PHE A 194 -9.76 21.82 7.76
N ASP A 195 -10.89 21.11 7.62
CA ASP A 195 -11.18 19.93 8.46
C ASP A 195 -10.10 18.84 8.33
N ARG A 196 -9.66 18.61 7.09
CA ARG A 196 -8.61 17.63 6.80
C ARG A 196 -7.23 18.19 7.13
N LEU A 197 -6.99 19.48 6.88
CA LEU A 197 -5.75 20.16 7.25
C LEU A 197 -5.45 19.98 8.74
N ASN A 198 -6.44 20.24 9.60
CA ASN A 198 -6.29 20.12 11.05
C ASN A 198 -5.86 18.71 11.48
N ARG A 199 -6.43 17.67 10.86
CA ARG A 199 -6.04 16.26 11.11
C ARG A 199 -4.63 15.96 10.66
N VAL A 200 -4.21 16.45 9.50
CA VAL A 200 -2.84 16.27 9.00
C VAL A 200 -1.82 16.99 9.89
N ILE A 201 -2.16 18.17 10.42
CA ILE A 201 -1.32 18.87 11.41
C ILE A 201 -1.19 18.04 12.69
N LEU A 202 -2.29 17.48 13.20
CA LEU A 202 -2.23 16.54 14.32
C LEU A 202 -1.27 15.38 14.04
N TYR A 203 -1.35 14.76 12.86
CA TYR A 203 -0.46 13.66 12.47
C TYR A 203 1.01 14.06 12.49
N ARG A 204 1.34 15.27 12.02
CA ARG A 204 2.70 15.82 12.09
C ARG A 204 3.17 16.03 13.52
N ILE A 205 2.30 16.53 14.41
CA ILE A 205 2.61 16.70 15.83
C ILE A 205 2.88 15.34 16.48
N LEU A 206 1.96 14.38 16.36
CA LEU A 206 2.10 13.04 16.93
C LEU A 206 3.39 12.36 16.45
N LEU A 207 3.73 12.51 15.17
CA LEU A 207 4.95 11.95 14.59
C LEU A 207 6.22 12.47 15.29
N LYS A 208 6.26 13.76 15.64
CA LYS A 208 7.38 14.36 16.37
C LYS A 208 7.41 13.94 17.83
N LEU A 209 6.26 13.96 18.51
CA LEU A 209 6.14 13.55 19.91
C LEU A 209 6.60 12.09 20.11
N PHE A 210 6.10 11.17 19.29
CA PHE A 210 6.47 9.75 19.39
C PHE A 210 7.85 9.40 18.83
N ASN A 211 8.55 10.39 18.26
CA ASN A 211 9.96 10.30 17.92
C ASN A 211 10.83 11.09 18.92
N GLU A 212 10.33 11.31 20.14
CA GLU A 212 11.03 11.95 21.26
C GLU A 212 11.51 13.38 20.98
N ASP A 213 10.83 14.08 20.05
CA ASP A 213 11.12 15.46 19.66
C ASP A 213 9.95 16.37 20.06
N SER A 214 9.76 16.55 21.37
CA SER A 214 8.64 17.35 21.90
C SER A 214 8.75 18.82 21.50
N VAL A 215 9.98 19.35 21.38
CA VAL A 215 10.26 20.71 20.93
C VAL A 215 9.79 20.93 19.50
N ALA A 216 10.09 20.02 18.56
CA ALA A 216 9.55 20.13 17.21
C ALA A 216 8.03 19.96 17.17
N GLY A 217 7.46 19.06 17.99
CA GLY A 217 6.01 18.90 18.13
C GLY A 217 5.33 20.21 18.57
N ARG A 218 5.86 20.85 19.63
CA ARG A 218 5.41 22.15 20.13
C ARG A 218 5.55 23.25 19.10
N ASN A 219 6.65 23.27 18.34
CA ASN A 219 6.87 24.25 17.28
C ASN A 219 5.82 24.12 16.17
N ILE A 220 5.50 22.90 15.73
CA ILE A 220 4.45 22.65 14.73
C ILE A 220 3.09 23.11 15.26
N PHE A 221 2.77 22.79 16.52
CA PHE A 221 1.53 23.23 17.16
C PHE A 221 1.41 24.76 17.20
N ASN A 222 2.43 25.46 17.69
CA ASN A 222 2.43 26.92 17.79
C ASN A 222 2.30 27.59 16.42
N GLN A 223 3.03 27.08 15.41
CA GLN A 223 2.93 27.58 14.03
C GLN A 223 1.52 27.33 13.46
N ALA A 224 0.91 26.20 13.75
CA ALA A 224 -0.43 25.89 13.29
C ALA A 224 -1.48 26.83 13.90
N CYS A 225 -1.42 27.10 15.21
CA CYS A 225 -2.33 28.06 15.85
C CYS A 225 -2.17 29.48 15.28
N GLN A 226 -0.94 29.90 14.97
CA GLN A 226 -0.68 31.22 14.39
C GLN A 226 -1.15 31.35 12.93
N ASN A 227 -0.90 30.31 12.12
CA ASN A 227 -1.08 30.39 10.67
C ASN A 227 -2.45 29.89 10.19
N HIS A 228 -3.14 29.10 11.01
CA HIS A 228 -4.40 28.46 10.64
C HIS A 228 -5.47 28.72 11.70
N PRO A 229 -6.33 29.74 11.50
CA PRO A 229 -7.44 30.03 12.42
C PRO A 229 -8.35 28.82 12.66
N SER A 230 -8.51 27.96 11.65
CA SER A 230 -9.27 26.71 11.77
C SER A 230 -8.69 25.73 12.77
N PHE A 231 -7.37 25.72 12.97
CA PHE A 231 -6.69 24.85 13.91
C PHE A 231 -6.72 25.43 15.33
N ASP A 232 -6.52 26.74 15.46
CA ASP A 232 -6.56 27.45 16.75
C ASP A 232 -7.94 27.32 17.44
N GLN A 233 -9.01 27.42 16.64
CA GLN A 233 -10.39 27.30 17.09
C GLN A 233 -10.92 25.85 17.09
N TRP A 234 -10.07 24.88 16.76
CA TRP A 234 -10.48 23.49 16.68
C TRP A 234 -10.79 22.95 18.09
N GLU A 235 -11.90 22.22 18.24
CA GLU A 235 -12.36 21.71 19.54
C GLU A 235 -11.29 20.87 20.25
N GLU A 236 -10.48 20.16 19.47
CA GLU A 236 -9.47 19.25 19.99
C GLU A 236 -8.10 19.89 20.20
N ARG A 237 -7.93 21.18 19.90
CA ARG A 237 -6.68 21.94 20.08
C ARG A 237 -6.17 21.85 21.52
N ASP A 238 -7.06 22.06 22.50
CA ASP A 238 -6.72 21.97 23.93
C ASP A 238 -6.24 20.56 24.32
N HIS A 239 -6.81 19.50 23.72
CA HIS A 239 -6.39 18.13 23.99
C HIS A 239 -5.00 17.83 23.41
N ILE A 240 -4.67 18.42 22.27
CA ILE A 240 -3.34 18.33 21.67
C ILE A 240 -2.32 19.05 22.55
N GLU A 241 -2.65 20.26 23.02
CA GLU A 241 -1.77 21.04 23.91
C GLU A 241 -1.45 20.30 25.21
N LEU A 242 -2.49 19.75 25.87
CA LEU A 242 -2.32 18.94 27.08
C LEU A 242 -1.49 17.68 26.87
N LEU A 243 -1.51 17.10 25.66
CA LEU A 243 -0.65 15.98 25.32
C LEU A 243 0.80 16.44 25.19
N ILE A 244 1.05 17.55 24.49
CA ILE A 244 2.42 18.09 24.34
C ILE A 244 2.98 18.49 25.71
N ASP A 245 2.18 19.11 26.58
CA ASP A 245 2.59 19.43 27.97
C ASP A 245 3.04 18.20 28.75
N ALA A 246 2.35 17.07 28.58
CA ALA A 246 2.73 15.81 29.22
C ALA A 246 4.06 15.26 28.67
N PHE A 247 4.31 15.42 27.36
CA PHE A 247 5.61 15.09 26.75
C PHE A 247 6.74 16.00 27.24
N ASP A 248 6.50 17.31 27.38
CA ASP A 248 7.50 18.25 27.90
C ASP A 248 7.84 17.99 29.38
N GLN A 249 6.91 17.39 30.13
CA GLN A 249 7.11 16.97 31.52
C GLN A 249 7.74 15.56 31.65
N ASP A 250 7.89 14.83 30.55
CA ASP A 250 8.29 13.41 30.52
C ASP A 250 7.41 12.51 31.43
N ASP A 251 6.12 12.88 31.60
CA ASP A 251 5.17 12.13 32.44
C ASP A 251 4.48 11.03 31.61
N LYS A 252 5.07 9.83 31.64
CA LYS A 252 4.59 8.66 30.87
C LYS A 252 3.17 8.23 31.23
N ASP A 253 2.77 8.35 32.49
CA ASP A 253 1.44 7.97 32.94
C ASP A 253 0.41 8.96 32.40
N LEU A 254 0.73 10.25 32.47
CA LEU A 254 -0.11 11.30 31.89
C LEU A 254 -0.19 11.17 30.37
N ILE A 255 0.92 10.96 29.66
CA ILE A 255 0.93 10.74 28.20
C ILE A 255 0.02 9.56 27.84
N SER A 256 0.14 8.44 28.55
CA SER A 256 -0.70 7.26 28.33
C SER A 256 -2.19 7.57 28.55
N GLN A 257 -2.53 8.27 29.62
CA GLN A 257 -3.91 8.68 29.91
C GLN A 257 -4.49 9.62 28.83
N ARG A 258 -3.69 10.58 28.34
CA ARG A 258 -4.10 11.54 27.30
C ARG A 258 -4.29 10.85 25.95
N CYS A 259 -3.38 9.96 25.57
CA CYS A 259 -3.44 9.20 24.33
C CYS A 259 -4.69 8.32 24.23
N GLN A 260 -5.22 7.82 25.34
CA GLN A 260 -6.39 6.94 25.35
C GLN A 260 -7.72 7.66 25.15
N LYS A 261 -7.74 8.99 25.04
CA LYS A 261 -8.98 9.74 24.76
C LYS A 261 -9.59 9.33 23.41
N PRO A 262 -10.93 9.27 23.29
CA PRO A 262 -11.61 8.78 22.08
C PRO A 262 -11.16 9.45 20.79
N TYR A 263 -10.90 10.76 20.84
CA TYR A 263 -10.41 11.53 19.71
C TYR A 263 -9.10 10.99 19.12
N PHE A 264 -8.07 10.74 19.96
CA PHE A 264 -6.78 10.16 19.50
C PHE A 264 -6.91 8.70 19.07
N MET A 265 -8.00 8.02 19.45
CA MET A 265 -8.29 6.65 19.05
C MET A 265 -9.19 6.56 17.80
N ALA A 266 -9.75 7.67 17.34
CA ALA A 266 -10.65 7.78 16.18
C ALA A 266 -9.95 8.39 14.93
N ILE A 267 -8.62 8.43 14.93
CA ILE A 267 -7.80 8.88 13.79
C ILE A 267 -7.38 7.72 12.89
N GLU A 268 -6.54 8.00 11.89
CA GLU A 268 -6.00 6.98 10.98
C GLU A 268 -5.41 5.77 11.74
N PRO A 269 -5.72 4.52 11.32
CA PRO A 269 -5.31 3.31 12.05
C PRO A 269 -3.79 3.18 12.25
N GLU A 270 -3.03 3.81 11.37
CA GLU A 270 -1.58 3.94 11.36
C GLU A 270 -1.09 4.68 12.60
N PHE A 271 -1.68 5.84 12.86
CA PHE A 271 -1.38 6.65 14.04
C PHE A 271 -1.94 6.02 15.32
N VAL A 272 -3.13 5.41 15.27
CA VAL A 272 -3.66 4.64 16.41
C VAL A 272 -2.71 3.50 16.79
N ARG A 273 -2.13 2.80 15.81
CA ARG A 273 -1.10 1.77 16.08
C ARG A 273 0.19 2.35 16.63
N LEU A 274 0.64 3.50 16.12
CA LEU A 274 1.81 4.20 16.66
C LEU A 274 1.59 4.56 18.13
N ILE A 275 0.47 5.20 18.45
CA ILE A 275 0.08 5.54 19.83
C ILE A 275 0.05 4.28 20.70
N LYS A 276 -0.69 3.25 20.28
CA LYS A 276 -0.81 1.98 21.01
C LYS A 276 0.52 1.29 21.22
N ARG A 277 1.45 1.40 20.27
CA ARG A 277 2.80 0.83 20.40
C ARG A 277 3.61 1.56 21.47
N TRP A 278 3.48 2.88 21.55
CA TRP A 278 4.20 3.72 22.49
C TRP A 278 3.68 3.57 23.93
N ILE A 279 2.35 3.58 24.12
CA ILE A 279 1.73 3.48 25.46
C ILE A 279 1.75 2.07 26.07
N ARG A 280 2.25 1.05 25.36
CA ARG A 280 2.31 -0.31 25.90
C ARG A 280 3.18 -0.30 27.16
N PRO A 281 2.70 -0.87 28.29
CA PRO A 281 3.54 -1.05 29.45
C PRO A 281 4.76 -1.88 29.05
N THR A 282 5.96 -1.32 29.20
CA THR A 282 7.18 -2.13 29.20
C THR A 282 7.02 -3.10 30.36
N THR A 283 6.74 -4.38 30.06
CA THR A 283 6.62 -5.39 31.10
C THR A 283 7.90 -5.40 31.92
N THR A 284 7.72 -5.02 33.17
CA THR A 284 8.62 -5.17 34.30
C THR A 284 9.37 -6.50 34.22
N THR A 285 10.63 -6.46 33.79
CA THR A 285 11.62 -7.47 34.19
C THR A 285 12.09 -7.07 35.58
N ALA A 286 11.25 -7.28 36.59
CA ALA A 286 11.61 -7.19 37.99
C ALA A 286 10.59 -7.96 38.84
N ASN A 287 11.09 -8.98 39.52
CA ASN A 287 10.57 -9.53 40.76
C ASN A 287 9.23 -10.27 40.72
N ASN A 288 9.28 -11.53 40.26
CA ASN A 288 8.59 -12.62 40.96
C ASN A 288 9.62 -13.47 41.70
N ALA A 289 10.25 -12.86 42.70
CA ALA A 289 10.85 -13.56 43.82
C ALA A 289 10.17 -13.02 45.09
N ASN A 290 9.63 -13.93 45.88
CA ASN A 290 8.96 -13.73 47.17
C ASN A 290 7.58 -13.08 47.16
N GLN A 291 6.55 -13.94 47.18
CA GLN A 291 5.71 -14.05 48.38
C GLN A 291 4.94 -15.38 48.37
N GLN A 292 5.54 -16.39 49.02
CA GLN A 292 4.83 -17.48 49.66
C GLN A 292 4.67 -17.13 51.14
N THR A 293 3.41 -17.02 51.60
CA THR A 293 2.93 -17.30 52.97
C THR A 293 1.43 -16.95 52.99
N THR A 294 0.48 -17.74 53.45
CA THR A 294 0.44 -19.08 54.07
C THR A 294 -1.05 -19.43 54.19
N THR A 295 -1.49 -20.55 53.63
CA THR A 295 -2.73 -21.23 54.03
C THR A 295 -2.38 -22.33 55.05
N SER A 296 -3.15 -22.39 56.12
CA SER A 296 -3.03 -23.35 57.21
C SER A 296 -3.75 -24.66 56.90
N SER A 297 -3.03 -25.79 56.91
CA SER A 297 -3.48 -27.05 57.55
C SER A 297 -2.43 -28.19 57.46
N THR A 298 -1.93 -28.56 58.64
CA THR A 298 -1.74 -29.94 59.17
C THR A 298 -0.93 -31.01 58.38
N VAL A 299 0.39 -31.06 58.66
CA VAL A 299 1.31 -32.18 59.07
C VAL A 299 0.87 -33.67 58.81
N PRO A 300 1.79 -34.65 58.67
CA PRO A 300 2.85 -34.88 57.65
C PRO A 300 2.90 -36.37 57.18
N SER A 301 3.81 -36.72 56.26
CA SER A 301 4.82 -37.79 56.47
C SER A 301 5.44 -38.33 55.18
N THR A 302 6.79 -38.48 55.23
CA THR A 302 7.65 -39.46 54.51
C THR A 302 7.71 -39.38 52.98
N SER A 303 8.82 -39.58 52.27
CA SER A 303 10.24 -39.82 52.53
C SER A 303 10.85 -40.07 51.13
N GLY A 304 12.12 -39.71 50.89
CA GLY A 304 12.93 -40.40 49.88
C GLY A 304 13.13 -39.72 48.53
N THR A 305 14.17 -38.88 48.45
CA THR A 305 15.34 -39.04 47.57
C THR A 305 15.14 -39.68 46.17
N LYS A 306 15.27 -38.83 45.11
CA LYS A 306 16.13 -38.88 43.89
C LYS A 306 16.31 -40.21 43.10
N PRO A 307 16.87 -40.22 41.86
CA PRO A 307 17.13 -39.16 40.87
C PRO A 307 16.78 -39.53 39.39
N ILE A 308 16.82 -38.50 38.52
CA ILE A 308 17.37 -38.43 37.14
C ILE A 308 17.29 -39.68 36.24
N GLN A 309 16.60 -39.55 35.09
CA GLN A 309 17.18 -39.91 33.78
C GLN A 309 16.45 -39.22 32.61
N LEU A 310 17.26 -38.77 31.65
CA LEU A 310 16.93 -38.34 30.30
C LEU A 310 16.52 -39.54 29.44
N ASP A 311 15.86 -39.23 28.32
CA ASP A 311 15.85 -39.89 26.98
C ASP A 311 14.46 -39.60 26.38
N ASP A 312 14.35 -38.74 25.37
CA ASP A 312 14.49 -38.98 23.92
C ASP A 312 13.14 -39.32 23.26
N ASP A 313 13.09 -39.14 21.95
CA ASP A 313 12.06 -39.47 20.95
C ASP A 313 11.07 -38.32 20.62
N GLU A 314 11.23 -37.61 19.50
CA GLU A 314 10.94 -37.98 18.08
C GLU A 314 9.45 -38.23 17.77
N ASP A 315 9.04 -37.63 16.64
CA ASP A 315 7.84 -37.89 15.82
C ASP A 315 6.47 -37.51 16.43
N ASP A 316 5.52 -36.88 15.72
CA ASP A 316 5.10 -37.06 14.34
C ASP A 316 4.27 -35.84 13.90
N LEU A 317 4.51 -35.32 12.69
CA LEU A 317 3.62 -34.38 12.00
C LEU A 317 2.87 -35.12 10.88
N ARG A 318 1.54 -35.16 11.01
CA ARG A 318 0.59 -35.27 9.91
C ARG A 318 -0.28 -34.04 9.87
#